data_AF-A0A1H8AGY5-F1
#
_entry.id   AF-A0A1H8AGY5-F1
#
_cell.length_a   1.000
_cell.length_b   1.000
_cell.length_c   1.000
_cell.angle_alpha   90.00
_cell.angle_beta   90.00
_cell.angle_gamma   90.00
#
_symmetry.space_group_name_H-M   'P 1'
#
loop_
_entity.id
_entity.type
_entity.pdbx_description
1 polymer ?
#
loop_
_entity_poly.entity_id
_entity_poly.type
_entity_poly.pdbx_seq_one_letter_code
_entity_poly.pdbx_strand_id
1 'polypeptide(L)' 'MSGQELYLYRLRAEVEGNRIYHVIVLSPSEEKAFDQAEKELERYTIATPKVTEWTLEEKKRVRSGAGYVIE' A
#
# COMPACT_ATOMS: atom_id res chain seq x y z
N MET A 1 1.27 -21.82 -16.10
CA MET A 1 0.73 -20.54 -15.62
C MET A 1 1.88 -19.56 -15.58
N SER A 2 1.92 -18.55 -16.45
CA SER A 2 2.83 -17.42 -16.21
C SER A 2 2.33 -16.75 -14.93
N GLY A 3 3.06 -16.92 -13.82
CA GLY A 3 2.73 -16.19 -12.60
C GLY A 3 2.80 -14.70 -12.93
N GLN A 4 1.71 -13.96 -12.70
CA GLN A 4 1.79 -12.51 -12.75
C GLN A 4 2.94 -12.07 -11.85
N GLU A 5 3.81 -11.19 -12.35
CA GLU A 5 4.86 -10.62 -11.51
C GLU A 5 4.20 -9.85 -10.36
N LEU A 6 4.50 -10.23 -9.12
CA LEU A 6 3.99 -9.58 -7.93
C LEU A 6 5.05 -8.66 -7.33
N TYR A 7 4.58 -7.52 -6.84
CA TYR A 7 5.38 -6.51 -6.20
C TYR A 7 4.76 -6.17 -4.85
N LEU A 8 5.62 -5.98 -3.85
CA LEU A 8 5.25 -5.41 -2.57
C LEU A 8 5.34 -3.89 -2.70
N TYR A 9 4.28 -3.20 -2.30
CA TYR A 9 4.18 -1.74 -2.35
C TYR A 9 4.05 -1.18 -0.94
N ARG A 10 4.79 -0.12 -0.61
CA ARG A 10 4.50 0.74 0.55
C ARG A 10 3.90 2.05 0.05
N LEU A 11 2.65 2.28 0.39
CA LEU A 11 1.88 3.46 0.05
C LEU A 11 1.67 4.29 1.31
N ARG A 12 1.99 5.57 1.24
CA ARG A 12 1.73 6.55 2.29
C ARG A 12 0.41 7.25 2.00
N ALA A 13 -0.52 7.21 2.95
CA ALA A 13 -1.71 8.05 2.96
C ALA A 13 -1.52 9.17 3.98
N GLU A 14 -1.52 10.41 3.49
CA GLU A 14 -1.67 11.59 4.34
C GLU A 14 -3.15 11.88 4.51
N VAL A 15 -3.60 12.07 5.75
CA VAL A 15 -5.00 12.35 6.06
C VAL A 15 -5.14 13.63 6.87
N GLU A 16 -6.35 14.19 6.89
CA GLU A 16 -6.66 15.38 7.69
C GLU A 16 -6.19 15.24 9.16
N GLY A 17 -5.62 16.33 9.70
CA GLY A 17 -5.06 16.35 11.05
C GLY A 17 -3.61 15.85 11.14
N ASN A 18 -2.84 15.89 10.04
CA ASN A 18 -1.43 15.51 9.95
C ASN A 18 -1.13 14.07 10.40
N ARG A 19 -2.09 13.17 10.22
CA ARG A 19 -1.88 11.74 10.47
C ARG A 19 -1.41 11.07 9.19
N ILE A 20 -0.57 10.06 9.35
CA ILE A 20 0.01 9.30 8.25
C ILE A 20 -0.30 7.82 8.47
N TYR A 21 -0.72 7.14 7.42
CA TYR A 21 -0.81 5.69 7.38
C TYR A 21 0.15 5.15 6.32
N HIS A 22 0.92 4.13 6.68
CA HIS A 22 1.68 3.34 5.71
C HIS A 22 0.92 2.05 5.45
N VAL A 23 0.42 1.89 4.23
CA VAL A 23 -0.33 0.72 3.78
C VAL A 23 0.55 -0.11 2.88
N ILE A 24 0.74 -1.38 3.24
CA ILE A 24 1.64 -2.29 2.53
C ILE A 24 0.80 -3.36 1.85
N VAL A 25 0.90 -3.45 0.53
CA VAL A 25 0.07 -4.36 -0.29
C VAL A 25 0.91 -5.15 -1.28
N LEU A 26 0.44 -6.35 -1.61
CA LEU A 26 1.02 -7.21 -2.64
C LEU A 26 0.14 -7.16 -3.89
N SER A 27 0.67 -6.61 -4.98
CA SER A 27 -0.14 -6.37 -6.17
C SER A 27 0.67 -6.59 -7.47
N PRO A 28 0.00 -6.90 -8.60
CA PRO A 28 0.71 -7.08 -9.87
C PRO A 28 0.96 -5.76 -10.63
N SER A 29 0.36 -4.65 -10.19
CA SER A 29 0.56 -3.32 -10.77
C SER A 29 0.41 -2.22 -9.72
N GLU A 30 0.91 -1.02 -10.04
CA GLU A 30 0.77 0.16 -9.17
C GLU A 30 -0.69 0.57 -9.01
N GLU A 31 -1.45 0.67 -10.09
CA GLU A 31 -2.90 0.98 -10.07
C GLU A 31 -3.65 0.07 -9.08
N LYS A 32 -3.46 -1.25 -9.21
CA LYS A 32 -4.08 -2.21 -8.29
C LYS A 32 -3.54 -2.12 -6.87
N ALA A 33 -2.34 -1.60 -6.66
CA ALA A 33 -1.79 -1.38 -5.33
C ALA A 33 -2.51 -0.20 -4.65
N PHE A 34 -2.72 0.91 -5.36
CA PHE A 34 -3.51 2.04 -4.84
C PHE A 34 -4.94 1.61 -4.52
N ASP A 35 -5.62 0.92 -5.45
CA ASP A 35 -6.99 0.40 -5.22
C ASP A 35 -7.10 -0.50 -3.99
N GLN A 36 -6.09 -1.33 -3.76
CA GLN A 36 -6.06 -2.22 -2.59
C GLN A 36 -5.76 -1.45 -1.31
N ALA A 37 -4.82 -0.50 -1.36
CA ALA A 37 -4.44 0.29 -0.20
C ALA A 37 -5.59 1.14 0.32
N GLU A 38 -6.39 1.73 -0.56
CA GLU A 38 -7.62 2.44 -0.19
C GLU A 38 -8.59 1.52 0.55
N LYS A 39 -8.85 0.33 0.00
CA LYS A 39 -9.74 -0.65 0.62
C LYS A 39 -9.22 -1.17 1.96
N GLU A 40 -7.90 -1.35 2.12
CA GLU A 40 -7.32 -1.75 3.40
C GLU A 40 -7.41 -0.63 4.44
N LEU A 41 -7.21 0.63 4.05
CA LEU A 41 -7.39 1.77 4.93
C LEU A 41 -8.84 1.90 5.41
N GLU A 42 -9.80 1.78 4.48
CA GLU A 42 -11.24 1.74 4.79
C GLU A 42 -11.57 0.62 5.77
N ARG A 43 -11.05 -0.60 5.56
CA ARG A 43 -11.28 -1.75 6.44
C ARG A 43 -10.67 -1.58 7.83
N TYR A 44 -9.51 -0.95 7.92
CA TYR A 44 -8.79 -0.77 9.18
C TYR A 44 -9.46 0.26 10.09
N THR A 45 -10.08 1.29 9.52
CA THR A 45 -10.67 2.40 10.28
C THR A 45 -12.18 2.25 10.48
N ILE A 46 -12.68 2.67 11.65
CA ILE A 46 -14.14 2.69 11.90
C ILE A 46 -14.83 3.77 11.06
N ALA A 47 -14.20 4.95 10.97
CA ALA A 47 -14.61 6.02 10.09
C ALA A 47 -13.46 6.28 9.12
N THR A 48 -13.71 6.07 7.82
CA THR A 48 -12.70 6.28 6.78
C THR A 48 -12.17 7.70 6.85
N PRO A 49 -10.86 7.89 7.07
CA PRO A 49 -10.28 9.21 7.13
C PRO A 49 -10.28 9.83 5.73
N LYS A 50 -10.45 11.15 5.65
CA LYS A 50 -10.30 11.86 4.38
C LYS A 50 -8.82 11.94 4.02
N VAL A 51 -8.41 11.13 3.06
CA VAL A 51 -7.06 11.14 2.49
C VAL A 51 -6.89 12.39 1.64
N THR A 52 -5.84 13.16 1.91
CA THR A 52 -5.47 14.35 1.14
C THR A 52 -4.47 14.02 0.05
N GLU A 53 -3.59 13.06 0.31
CA GLU A 53 -2.57 12.62 -0.65
C GLU A 53 -2.21 11.15 -0.45
N TRP A 54 -2.03 10.46 -1.58
CA TRP A 54 -1.39 9.16 -1.62
C TRP A 54 -0.03 9.26 -2.30
N THR A 55 0.99 8.65 -1.70
CA THR A 55 2.33 8.60 -2.27
C THR A 55 2.83 7.16 -2.31
N LEU A 56 3.32 6.73 -3.47
CA LEU A 56 4.10 5.50 -3.57
C LEU A 56 5.51 5.76 -3.04
N GLU A 57 5.81 5.23 -1.85
CA GLU A 57 7.14 5.37 -1.26
C GLU A 57 8.07 4.24 -1.69
N GLU A 58 7.53 3.04 -1.92
CA GLU A 58 8.36 1.89 -2.24
C GLU A 58 7.67 0.83 -3.10
N LYS A 59 8.41 0.26 -4.06
CA LYS A 59 8.02 -0.90 -4.88
C LYS A 59 9.16 -1.92 -4.88
N LYS A 60 8.91 -3.10 -4.33
CA LYS A 60 9.88 -4.22 -4.27
C LYS A 60 9.33 -5.43 -5.00
N ARG A 61 10.12 -5.98 -5.94
CA ARG A 61 9.78 -7.25 -6.60
C ARG A 61 9.79 -8.39 -5.58
N VAL A 62 8.74 -9.21 -5.56
CA VAL A 62 8.68 -10.38 -4.68
C VAL A 62 9.46 -11.54 -5.28
N ARG A 63 10.30 -12.15 -4.46
CA ARG A 63 11.10 -13.34 -4.75
C ARG A 63 11.28 -14.15 -3.47
N SER A 64 11.71 -15.41 -3.59
CA SER A 64 12.08 -16.22 -2.42
C SER A 64 13.12 -15.48 -1.57
N GLY A 65 12.91 -15.43 -0.26
CA GLY A 65 13.77 -14.70 0.68
C GLY A 65 13.63 -13.17 0.64
N ALA A 66 12.63 -12.62 -0.06
CA ALA A 66 12.31 -11.18 0.04
C ALA A 66 11.82 -10.84 1.46
N GLY A 67 12.34 -9.75 2.02
CA GLY A 67 11.98 -9.22 3.33
C GLY A 67 11.79 -7.71 3.28
N TYR A 68 11.18 -7.16 4.32
CA TYR A 68 10.83 -5.74 4.41
C TYR A 68 11.03 -5.25 5.85
N VAL A 69 11.49 -4.01 6.03
CA VAL A 69 11.65 -3.35 7.33
C VAL A 69 10.66 -2.20 7.40
N ILE A 70 9.89 -2.14 8.48
CA ILE A 70 8.96 -1.05 8.80
C ILE A 70 9.48 -0.40 10.09
N GLU A 71 9.46 0.93 10.17
CA GLU A 71 9.74 1.72 11.38
C GLU A 71 8.47 2.41 11.90
#